data_AF-A0A0N4VWJ1-F1
#
_entry.id   AF-A0A0N4VWJ1-F1
#
_cell.length_a   1.000
_cell.length_b   1.000
_cell.length_c   1.000
_cell.angle_alpha   90.00
_cell.angle_beta   90.00
_cell.angle_gamma   90.00
#
_symmetry.space_group_name_H-M   'P 1'
#
loop_
_entity.id
_entity.type
_entity.pdbx_description
1 polymer ?
#
loop_
_entity_poly.entity_id
_entity_poly.type
_entity_poly.pdbx_seq_one_letter_code
_entity_poly.pdbx_strand_id
1 'polypeptide(L)'
;MESCCDYITIYDGNGMRSPKLVQLGGPNATVTTPTGLYTTSQRFALVTFQSDPVIQKTGFQFIYQSVFSEFPIHWEGVHLVKLHRNRDNPKVILEVNEF
;
A
#
# COMPACT_ATOMS: atom_id res chain seq x y z
N MET A 1 3.92 16.85 3.08
CA MET A 1 4.98 16.72 2.05
C MET A 1 4.92 17.91 1.09
N GLU A 2 6.04 18.27 0.46
CA GLU A 2 6.05 19.22 -0.65
C GLU A 2 5.39 18.63 -1.92
N SER A 3 4.78 19.51 -2.72
CA SER A 3 4.04 19.14 -3.94
C SER A 3 4.94 18.73 -5.11
N CYS A 4 6.05 19.44 -5.31
CA CYS A 4 6.84 19.34 -6.53
C CYS A 4 7.86 18.19 -6.52
N CYS A 5 8.24 17.72 -5.33
CA CYS A 5 9.57 17.16 -5.15
C CYS A 5 9.65 16.07 -4.06
N ASP A 6 8.67 16.02 -3.15
CA ASP A 6 8.53 14.94 -2.17
C ASP A 6 7.58 13.86 -2.66
N TYR A 7 8.01 12.60 -2.59
CA TYR A 7 7.22 11.47 -3.03
C TYR A 7 7.29 10.28 -2.07
N ILE A 8 6.15 9.65 -1.85
CA ILE A 8 6.07 8.28 -1.33
C ILE A 8 5.81 7.36 -2.51
N THR A 9 6.59 6.30 -2.67
CA THR A 9 6.27 5.26 -3.66
C THR A 9 6.09 3.93 -2.94
N ILE A 10 4.97 3.27 -3.22
CA ILE A 10 4.62 1.96 -2.70
C ILE A 10 4.78 0.93 -3.82
N TYR A 11 5.51 -0.15 -3.55
CA TYR A 11 5.75 -1.25 -4.49
C TYR A 11 5.07 -2.54 -4.03
N ASP A 12 4.51 -3.29 -4.99
CA ASP A 12 3.87 -4.60 -4.84
C ASP A 12 4.93 -5.70 -4.72
N GLY A 13 5.70 -5.69 -3.62
CA GLY A 13 6.75 -6.65 -3.35
C GLY A 13 7.85 -6.11 -2.43
N ASN A 14 8.98 -6.82 -2.36
CA ASN A 14 10.05 -6.55 -1.39
C ASN A 14 11.17 -5.62 -1.90
N GLY A 15 11.03 -5.02 -3.07
CA GLY A 15 12.10 -4.25 -3.68
C GLY A 15 11.62 -3.21 -4.69
N MET A 16 12.49 -2.25 -5.02
CA MET A 16 12.20 -1.19 -6.00
C MET A 16 12.05 -1.69 -7.45
N ARG A 17 12.37 -2.97 -7.70
CA ARG A 17 12.12 -3.65 -8.99
C ARG A 17 10.72 -4.26 -9.08
N SER A 18 10.00 -4.36 -7.96
CA SER A 18 8.61 -4.81 -7.95
C SER A 18 7.69 -3.79 -8.64
N PRO A 19 6.49 -4.18 -9.08
CA PRO A 19 5.54 -3.25 -9.67
C PRO A 19 5.20 -2.09 -8.73
N LYS A 20 5.09 -0.86 -9.25
CA LYS A 20 4.61 0.29 -8.44
C LYS A 20 3.09 0.17 -8.26
N LEU A 21 2.63 0.17 -7.02
CA LEU A 21 1.20 0.27 -6.69
C LEU A 21 0.72 1.71 -6.83
N VAL A 22 1.46 2.64 -6.24
CA VAL A 22 1.14 4.07 -6.27
C VAL A 22 2.38 4.92 -6.02
N GLN A 23 2.36 6.12 -6.56
CA GLN A 23 3.24 7.22 -6.17
C GLN A 23 2.39 8.37 -5.66
N LEU A 24 2.66 8.79 -4.43
CA LEU A 24 1.95 9.84 -3.70
C LEU A 24 2.84 11.06 -3.52
N GLY A 25 2.27 12.24 -3.64
CA GLY A 25 2.96 13.52 -3.44
C GLY A 25 2.15 14.40 -2.51
N GLY A 26 2.71 15.56 -2.12
CA GLY A 26 1.97 16.52 -1.31
C GLY A 26 0.77 17.15 -2.03
N PRO A 27 0.04 18.06 -1.37
CA PRO A 27 -1.10 18.76 -1.95
C PRO A 27 -0.75 19.40 -3.31
N ASN A 28 -1.64 19.24 -4.29
CA ASN A 28 -1.47 19.72 -5.68
C ASN A 28 -0.30 19.11 -6.47
N ALA A 29 0.29 18.01 -5.99
CA ALA A 29 1.34 17.32 -6.76
C ALA A 29 0.78 16.81 -8.09
N THR A 30 1.67 16.65 -9.07
CA THR A 30 1.31 16.06 -10.38
C THR A 30 1.11 14.54 -10.32
N VAL A 31 1.43 13.92 -9.18
CA VAL A 31 1.22 12.50 -8.91
C VAL A 31 -0.08 12.29 -8.13
N THR A 32 -0.37 11.05 -7.74
CA THR A 32 -1.61 10.71 -7.04
C THR A 32 -1.66 11.34 -5.64
N THR A 33 -2.79 11.94 -5.27
CA THR A 33 -3.07 12.31 -3.87
C THR A 33 -3.59 11.07 -3.14
N PRO A 34 -3.32 10.87 -1.84
CA PRO A 34 -3.85 9.72 -1.10
C PRO A 34 -5.38 9.74 -1.10
N THR A 35 -5.99 8.80 -1.82
CA THR A 35 -7.47 8.69 -1.94
C THR A 35 -8.05 7.48 -1.21
N GLY A 36 -7.26 6.76 -0.43
CA GLY A 36 -7.74 5.62 0.38
C GLY A 36 -6.75 4.47 0.50
N LEU A 37 -7.27 3.25 0.37
CA LEU A 37 -6.55 2.00 0.65
C LEU A 37 -5.80 1.47 -0.57
N TYR A 38 -4.53 1.11 -0.39
CA TYR A 38 -3.72 0.38 -1.37
C TYR A 38 -3.49 -1.05 -0.88
N THR A 39 -3.69 -2.03 -1.75
CA THR A 39 -3.53 -3.45 -1.40
C THR A 39 -2.39 -4.06 -2.20
N THR A 40 -1.41 -4.66 -1.54
CA THR A 40 -0.41 -5.52 -2.20
C THR A 40 -1.00 -6.91 -2.44
N SER A 41 -0.65 -7.50 -3.58
CA SER A 41 -0.95 -8.89 -3.89
C SER A 41 0.07 -9.85 -3.28
N GLN A 42 1.17 -9.31 -2.77
CA GLN A 42 2.32 -10.02 -2.23
C GLN A 42 2.35 -10.02 -0.70
N ARG A 43 3.18 -10.90 -0.16
CA ARG A 43 3.53 -10.95 1.27
C ARG A 43 4.27 -9.70 1.77
N PHE A 44 4.92 -8.97 0.87
CA PHE A 44 5.72 -7.80 1.18
C PHE A 44 5.25 -6.61 0.37
N ALA A 45 5.37 -5.42 0.97
CA ALA A 45 5.28 -4.15 0.27
C ALA A 45 6.48 -3.29 0.68
N LEU A 46 7.13 -2.65 -0.28
CA LEU A 46 8.19 -1.69 -0.03
C LEU A 46 7.61 -0.28 -0.12
N VAL A 47 7.80 0.50 0.93
CA VAL A 47 7.49 1.94 0.95
C VAL A 47 8.80 2.69 0.91
N THR A 48 8.93 3.60 -0.06
CA THR A 48 10.08 4.51 -0.17
C THR A 48 9.59 5.94 -0.03
N PHE A 49 10.36 6.76 0.69
CA PHE A 49 10.15 8.19 0.78
C PHE A 49 11.36 8.90 0.18
N GLN A 50 11.11 9.76 -0.80
CA GLN A 50 12.09 10.62 -1.44
C GLN A 50 11.71 12.07 -1.16
N SER A 51 12.69 12.87 -0.74
CA SER A 51 12.52 14.29 -0.45
C SER A 51 13.77 15.05 -0.87
N ASP A 52 13.62 16.35 -1.14
CA ASP A 52 14.75 17.24 -1.40
C ASP A 52 15.21 17.95 -0.11
N PRO A 53 16.43 18.54 -0.09
CA PRO A 53 16.96 19.20 1.10
C PRO A 53 16.47 20.64 1.27
N VAL A 54 15.55 21.13 0.43
CA VAL A 54 15.21 22.57 0.35
C VAL A 54 13.99 22.90 1.20
N ILE A 55 12.86 22.23 0.98
CA ILE A 55 11.62 22.52 1.71
C ILE A 55 11.16 21.29 2.49
N GLN A 56 11.21 21.38 3.81
CA GLN A 56 10.70 20.32 4.69
C GLN A 56 9.27 20.62 5.15
N LYS A 57 8.44 19.58 5.22
CA LYS A 57 7.08 19.62 5.78
C LYS A 57 6.94 18.62 6.93
N THR A 58 5.76 18.56 7.52
CA THR A 58 5.35 17.65 8.61
C THR A 58 5.57 16.16 8.32
N GLY A 59 5.71 15.78 7.05
CA GLY A 59 5.94 14.41 6.62
C GLY A 59 4.63 13.72 6.21
N PHE A 60 4.49 12.46 6.62
CA PHE A 60 3.35 11.60 6.30
C PHE A 60 3.15 10.55 7.40
N GLN A 61 1.95 10.00 7.47
CA GLN A 61 1.63 8.86 8.31
C GLN A 61 0.78 7.89 7.50
N PHE A 62 0.96 6.60 7.78
CA PHE A 62 0.11 5.57 7.22
C PHE A 62 -0.14 4.46 8.24
N ILE A 63 -1.28 3.80 8.09
CA ILE A 63 -1.65 2.61 8.84
C ILE A 63 -1.53 1.43 7.87
N TYR A 64 -1.10 0.28 8.38
CA TYR A 64 -1.08 -0.94 7.60
C TYR A 64 -1.82 -2.08 8.30
N GLN A 65 -2.44 -2.94 7.51
CA GLN A 65 -3.07 -4.16 7.99
C GLN A 65 -2.70 -5.34 7.10
N SER A 66 -2.21 -6.41 7.71
CA SER A 66 -2.04 -7.69 7.03
C SER A 66 -3.39 -8.44 7.03
N VAL A 67 -3.97 -8.66 5.85
CA VAL A 67 -5.21 -9.43 5.65
C VAL A 67 -4.91 -10.77 4.98
N PHE A 68 -5.64 -11.81 5.38
CA PHE A 68 -5.60 -13.11 4.72
C PHE A 68 -6.60 -13.10 3.57
N SER A 69 -6.19 -13.40 2.34
CA SER A 69 -7.13 -13.69 1.26
C SER A 69 -7.16 -15.18 0.98
N GLU A 70 -8.17 -15.87 1.50
CA GLU A 70 -8.52 -17.21 1.03
C GLU A 70 -9.38 -17.07 -0.24
N PHE A 71 -9.07 -17.86 -1.27
CA PHE A 71 -9.91 -17.97 -2.46
C PHE A 71 -11.21 -18.71 -2.10
N PRO A 72 -12.42 -18.17 -2.35
CA PRO A 72 -13.58 -19.03 -2.50
C PRO A 72 -13.47 -19.68 -3.88
N ILE A 73 -13.01 -20.93 -3.90
CA ILE A 73 -13.17 -21.79 -5.07
C ILE A 73 -14.67 -21.90 -5.40
N HIS A 74 -15.02 -21.57 -6.64
CA HIS A 74 -16.33 -21.80 -7.23
C HIS A 74 -16.69 -23.30 -7.10
N TRP A 75 -17.92 -23.62 -6.68
CA TRP A 75 -18.94 -24.47 -7.33
C TRP A 75 -20.14 -24.64 -6.36
N GLU A 76 -21.32 -24.87 -6.93
CA GLU A 76 -22.61 -24.90 -6.23
C GLU A 76 -22.67 -25.81 -5.00
N GLY A 77 -23.45 -25.40 -3.99
CA GLY A 77 -23.82 -26.23 -2.85
C GLY A 77 -23.07 -25.88 -1.56
N VAL A 78 -23.79 -25.14 -0.71
CA VAL A 78 -23.47 -24.77 0.68
C VAL A 78 -22.43 -25.68 1.35
N HIS A 79 -21.23 -25.15 1.61
CA HIS A 79 -20.29 -25.70 2.59
C HIS A 79 -19.74 -24.58 3.45
N LEU A 80 -19.86 -24.76 4.76
CA LEU A 80 -19.41 -23.84 5.81
C LEU A 80 -17.94 -23.45 5.58
N VAL A 81 -17.69 -22.16 5.32
CA VAL A 81 -16.35 -21.60 5.22
C VAL A 81 -15.72 -21.63 6.61
N LYS A 82 -14.83 -22.59 6.85
CA LYS A 82 -13.94 -22.60 7.99
C LYS A 82 -12.72 -21.77 7.62
N LEU A 83 -12.59 -20.57 8.19
CA LEU A 83 -11.42 -19.70 8.03
C LEU A 83 -10.15 -20.50 8.34
N HIS A 84 -9.32 -20.79 7.34
CA HIS A 84 -8.01 -21.39 7.56
C HIS A 84 -6.98 -20.27 7.70
N ARG A 85 -6.27 -20.26 8.82
CA ARG A 85 -5.16 -19.33 9.05
C ARG A 85 -3.96 -19.79 8.20
N ASN A 86 -3.88 -19.35 6.94
CA ASN A 86 -2.68 -19.53 6.13
C ASN A 86 -1.64 -18.46 6.51
N ARG A 87 -0.63 -18.83 7.30
CA ARG A 87 0.44 -17.91 7.76
C ARG A 87 1.41 -17.50 6.65
N ASP A 88 1.35 -18.11 5.47
CA ASP A 88 2.42 -18.02 4.48
C ASP A 88 2.19 -16.95 3.40
N ASN A 89 0.97 -16.41 3.25
CA ASN A 89 0.70 -15.35 2.26
C ASN A 89 -0.34 -14.29 2.70
N PRO A 90 -0.03 -13.47 3.72
CA PRO A 90 -0.84 -12.29 4.05
C PRO A 90 -0.68 -11.19 2.99
N LYS A 91 -1.79 -10.61 2.54
CA LYS A 91 -1.78 -9.33 1.80
C LYS A 91 -1.64 -8.18 2.78
N VAL A 92 -0.96 -7.10 2.40
CA VAL A 92 -0.89 -5.87 3.20
C VAL A 92 -1.80 -4.80 2.58
N ILE A 93 -2.66 -4.23 3.39
CA ILE A 93 -3.47 -3.05 3.08
C ILE A 93 -2.77 -1.85 3.72
N LEU A 94 -2.61 -0.77 2.97
CA LEU A 94 -1.97 0.47 3.41
C LEU A 94 -2.97 1.63 3.26
N GLU A 95 -3.21 2.37 4.34
CA GLU A 95 -3.99 3.61 4.35
C GLU A 95 -3.04 4.77 4.62
N VAL A 96 -2.92 5.69 3.67
CA VAL A 96 -2.01 6.85 3.79
C VAL A 96 -2.83 8.10 4.02
N ASN A 97 -2.51 8.84 5.09
CA ASN A 97 -3.15 10.11 5.43
C ASN A 97 -2.13 11.25 5.29
N GLU A 98 -2.56 12.37 4.70
CA GLU A 98 -1.78 13.60 4.70
C GLU A 98 -2.02 14.40 5.99
N PHE A 99 -0.97 15.06 6.51
CA PHE A 99 -1.01 15.98 7.65
C PHE A 99 -0.32 17.31 7.30
#